data_AF-A0A411DMG0-F1
#
_entry.id   AF-A0A411DMG0-F1
#
_cell.length_a   1.000
_cell.length_b   1.000
_cell.length_c   1.000
_cell.angle_alpha   90.00
_cell.angle_beta   90.00
_cell.angle_gamma   90.00
#
_symmetry.space_group_name_H-M   'P 1'
#
loop_
_entity.id
_entity.type
_entity.pdbx_description
1 polymer ?
#
loop_
_entity_poly.entity_id
_entity_poly.type
_entity_poly.pdbx_seq_one_letter_code
_entity_poly.pdbx_strand_id
1 'polypeptide(L)'
;MKKILFSLLFGTLFSISAFACLNGEKMVLANQEILYVDFDDEVPYGHQIGGKEELEEFLMKLKKGYDKTKDVDYLSDEGYILILLGRYQEAIDLYRRIEILQPGRYSTASNIGTAYELIGNNKEALKWIETAVKIEPHSHLKSEWIHINILKAKISGKSFISSTDLIGKDFGNGKAPKSTLSKDDLQLLKMQIFYQLNERMTFVKPKDPIVAQLLFDLGNIALLMNQKYDAEKSYLQAKKYGLENPVLKERMKLSSQTLVKDKKRIPGNLKVAEEFNWISIMFSVLSLIISGFIIFKFRKKIFSWFE
;
A
#
# COMPACT_ATOMS: atom_id res chain seq x y z
N MET A 1 1.41 -40.56 -30.13
CA MET A 1 1.02 -39.13 -30.13
C MET A 1 -0.14 -38.78 -29.20
N LYS A 2 -1.27 -39.52 -29.18
CA LYS A 2 -2.44 -39.18 -28.34
C LYS A 2 -2.26 -39.30 -26.80
N LYS A 3 -1.34 -40.14 -26.31
CA LYS A 3 -1.12 -40.35 -24.85
C LYS A 3 -0.35 -39.20 -24.19
N ILE A 4 0.70 -38.69 -24.85
CA ILE A 4 1.52 -37.56 -24.37
C ILE A 4 0.70 -36.26 -24.35
N LEU A 5 -0.15 -36.06 -25.37
CA LEU A 5 -1.07 -34.93 -25.44
C LEU A 5 -2.08 -34.93 -24.27
N PHE A 6 -2.54 -36.12 -23.85
CA PHE A 6 -3.47 -36.27 -22.72
C PHE A 6 -2.79 -36.01 -21.37
N SER A 7 -1.55 -36.47 -21.19
CA SER A 7 -0.75 -36.21 -19.98
C SER A 7 -0.37 -34.73 -19.86
N LEU A 8 -0.07 -34.06 -20.98
CA LEU A 8 0.19 -32.61 -21.02
C LEU A 8 -1.07 -31.80 -20.67
N LEU A 9 -2.24 -32.18 -21.20
CA LEU A 9 -3.51 -31.54 -20.86
C LEU A 9 -3.86 -31.70 -19.36
N PHE A 10 -3.57 -32.87 -18.79
CA PHE A 10 -3.83 -33.16 -17.38
C PHE A 10 -2.88 -32.42 -16.43
N GLY A 11 -1.62 -32.25 -16.82
CA GLY A 11 -0.65 -31.43 -16.08
C GLY A 11 -1.04 -29.94 -16.04
N THR A 12 -1.59 -29.40 -17.14
CA THR A 12 -2.01 -27.99 -17.21
C THR A 12 -3.28 -27.67 -16.41
N LEU A 13 -4.17 -28.66 -16.20
CA LEU A 13 -5.43 -28.46 -15.47
C LEU A 13 -5.24 -28.42 -13.95
N PHE A 14 -4.17 -29.03 -13.43
CA PHE A 14 -3.80 -28.99 -12.00
C PHE A 14 -2.70 -27.98 -11.66
N SER A 15 -2.06 -27.37 -12.68
CA SER A 15 -1.02 -26.36 -12.47
C SER A 15 -1.54 -24.92 -12.43
N ILE A 16 -2.84 -24.70 -12.62
CA ILE A 16 -3.45 -23.40 -12.35
C ILE A 16 -3.64 -23.35 -10.83
N SER A 17 -2.57 -23.00 -10.12
CA SER A 17 -2.67 -22.42 -8.80
C SER A 17 -3.72 -21.32 -8.89
N ALA A 18 -4.89 -21.54 -8.29
CA ALA A 18 -5.84 -20.49 -8.02
C ALA A 18 -5.16 -19.55 -7.02
N PHE A 19 -4.34 -18.65 -7.54
CA PHE A 19 -4.02 -17.40 -6.88
C PHE A 19 -5.35 -16.67 -6.80
N ALA A 20 -6.13 -16.97 -5.77
CA ALA A 20 -6.91 -15.92 -5.12
C ALA A 20 -5.85 -14.93 -4.65
N CYS A 21 -5.48 -13.99 -5.50
CA CYS A 21 -4.64 -12.89 -5.10
C CYS A 21 -5.38 -12.19 -3.95
N LEU A 22 -4.92 -12.43 -2.73
CA LEU A 22 -5.06 -11.43 -1.67
C LEU A 22 -4.31 -10.22 -2.22
N ASN A 23 -5.03 -9.31 -2.89
CA ASN A 23 -4.52 -8.14 -3.60
C ASN A 23 -3.97 -7.04 -2.67
N GLY A 24 -3.65 -7.38 -1.41
CA GLY A 24 -3.07 -6.46 -0.45
C GLY A 24 -1.57 -6.31 -0.65
N GLU A 25 -1.04 -5.09 -0.45
CA GLU A 25 0.40 -4.94 -0.24
C GLU A 25 0.81 -5.71 1.02
N LYS A 26 1.83 -6.53 0.87
CA LYS A 26 2.36 -7.38 1.94
C LYS A 26 3.82 -7.03 2.17
N MET A 27 4.16 -6.73 3.41
CA MET A 27 5.56 -6.61 3.82
C MET A 27 6.05 -7.95 4.37
N VAL A 28 7.05 -8.53 3.70
CA VAL A 28 7.73 -9.77 4.11
C VAL A 28 9.12 -9.44 4.58
N LEU A 29 9.45 -9.87 5.78
CA LEU A 29 10.78 -9.72 6.36
C LEU A 29 11.75 -10.75 5.78
N ALA A 30 13.06 -10.52 5.91
CA ALA A 30 14.13 -11.38 5.45
C ALA A 30 14.03 -12.80 6.03
N ASN A 31 13.44 -12.94 7.22
CA ASN A 31 13.16 -14.23 7.85
C ASN A 31 11.90 -14.94 7.31
N GLN A 32 11.28 -14.41 6.26
CA GLN A 32 10.06 -14.89 5.59
C GLN A 32 8.76 -14.70 6.39
N GLU A 33 8.81 -14.03 7.54
CA GLU A 33 7.61 -13.68 8.28
C GLU A 33 6.90 -12.47 7.67
N ILE A 34 5.59 -12.39 7.90
CA ILE A 34 4.73 -11.33 7.40
C ILE A 34 4.65 -10.27 8.48
N LEU A 35 5.11 -9.05 8.18
CA LEU A 35 5.01 -7.94 9.13
C LEU A 35 3.61 -7.34 9.14
N TYR A 36 3.02 -7.14 7.95
CA TYR A 36 1.64 -6.70 7.78
C TYR A 36 1.10 -7.11 6.41
N VAL A 37 -0.23 -7.10 6.32
CA VAL A 37 -0.99 -7.21 5.08
C VAL A 37 -1.98 -6.05 5.08
N ASP A 38 -1.88 -5.17 4.10
CA ASP A 38 -2.81 -4.08 3.94
C ASP A 38 -4.03 -4.49 3.12
N PHE A 39 -5.17 -3.86 3.38
CA PHE A 39 -6.36 -4.05 2.58
C PHE A 39 -6.28 -3.26 1.27
N ASP A 40 -6.83 -3.83 0.21
CA ASP A 40 -7.03 -3.17 -1.09
C ASP A 40 -8.19 -2.15 -0.98
N ASP A 41 -7.91 -0.97 -0.39
CA ASP A 41 -8.81 0.19 -0.36
C ASP A 41 -8.16 1.36 -1.11
N GLU A 42 -8.98 2.22 -1.71
CA GLU A 42 -8.53 3.37 -2.51
C GLU A 42 -8.25 4.61 -1.65
N VAL A 43 -8.42 4.48 -0.33
CA VAL A 43 -8.19 5.51 0.68
C VAL A 43 -7.22 4.96 1.74
N PRO A 44 -6.12 5.67 2.06
CA PRO A 44 -5.10 5.17 2.96
C PRO A 44 -5.53 5.27 4.42
N TYR A 45 -5.09 4.29 5.23
CA TYR A 45 -5.33 4.25 6.68
C TYR A 45 -4.06 4.06 7.50
N GLY A 46 -2.91 3.89 6.85
CA GLY A 46 -1.70 3.41 7.48
C GLY A 46 -1.65 1.89 7.51
N HIS A 47 -0.44 1.35 7.61
CA HIS A 47 -0.22 -0.09 7.71
C HIS A 47 -0.82 -0.65 9.00
N GLN A 48 -1.41 -1.84 8.90
CA GLN A 48 -1.93 -2.54 10.07
C GLN A 48 -0.82 -3.31 10.77
N ILE A 49 -0.09 -2.60 11.62
CA ILE A 49 1.04 -3.14 12.37
C ILE A 49 0.56 -3.86 13.62
N GLY A 50 1.22 -4.98 13.90
CA GLY A 50 1.06 -5.75 15.13
C GLY A 50 1.37 -4.98 16.42
N GLY A 51 1.15 -5.65 17.55
CA GLY A 51 1.43 -5.08 18.87
C GLY A 51 2.93 -4.90 19.13
N LYS A 52 3.27 -4.14 20.18
CA LYS A 52 4.68 -3.93 20.57
C LYS A 52 5.40 -5.26 20.81
N GLU A 53 4.75 -6.19 21.51
CA GLU A 53 5.31 -7.49 21.85
C GLU A 53 5.69 -8.31 20.61
N GLU A 54 4.84 -8.27 19.58
CA GLU A 54 5.07 -8.93 18.29
C GLU A 54 6.28 -8.30 17.55
N LEU A 55 6.37 -6.97 17.54
CA LEU A 55 7.51 -6.25 16.97
C LEU A 55 8.83 -6.59 17.69
N GLU A 56 8.85 -6.71 19.02
CA GLU A 56 10.04 -7.14 19.75
C GLU A 56 10.41 -8.61 19.43
N GLU A 57 9.41 -9.47 19.19
CA GLU A 57 9.66 -10.85 18.75
C GLU A 57 10.33 -10.88 17.36
N PHE A 58 9.88 -10.05 16.43
CA PHE A 58 10.54 -9.88 15.13
C PHE A 58 12.00 -9.45 15.30
N LEU A 59 12.30 -8.46 16.17
CA LEU A 59 13.67 -8.03 16.43
C LEU A 59 14.57 -9.20 16.89
N MET A 60 14.09 -10.02 17.85
CA MET A 60 14.87 -11.16 18.34
C MET A 60 15.17 -12.17 17.23
N LYS A 61 14.18 -12.49 16.40
CA LYS A 61 14.34 -13.43 15.28
C LYS A 61 15.25 -12.87 14.19
N LEU A 62 15.12 -11.58 13.86
CA LEU A 62 15.93 -10.91 12.86
C LEU A 62 17.41 -10.88 13.27
N LYS A 63 17.69 -10.53 14.52
CA LYS A 63 19.06 -10.57 15.07
C LYS A 63 19.69 -11.96 14.99
N LYS A 64 18.95 -13.00 15.39
CA LYS A 64 19.42 -14.40 15.28
C LYS A 64 19.65 -14.80 13.82
N GLY A 65 18.81 -14.32 12.91
CA GLY A 65 18.96 -14.52 11.47
C GLY A 65 20.24 -13.89 10.95
N TYR A 66 20.47 -12.61 11.23
CA TYR A 66 21.71 -11.92 10.87
C TYR A 66 22.94 -12.60 11.46
N ASP A 67 22.89 -13.05 12.72
CA ASP A 67 24.03 -13.73 13.34
C ASP A 67 24.45 -15.00 12.61
N LYS A 68 23.48 -15.69 11.99
CA LYS A 68 23.69 -16.90 11.19
C LYS A 68 24.11 -16.61 9.75
N THR A 69 23.52 -15.62 9.10
CA THR A 69 23.66 -15.40 7.65
C THR A 69 24.63 -14.29 7.29
N LYS A 70 24.79 -13.30 8.19
CA LYS A 70 25.42 -12.00 7.92
C LYS A 70 24.80 -11.25 6.74
N ASP A 71 23.55 -11.57 6.43
CA ASP A 71 22.77 -10.92 5.39
C ASP A 71 22.22 -9.58 5.90
N VAL A 72 22.61 -8.51 5.22
CA VAL A 72 22.30 -7.12 5.58
C VAL A 72 20.80 -6.82 5.51
N ASP A 73 20.02 -7.60 4.76
CA ASP A 73 18.57 -7.43 4.72
C ASP A 73 17.92 -7.66 6.09
N TYR A 74 18.47 -8.57 6.91
CA TYR A 74 18.01 -8.74 8.30
C TYR A 74 18.23 -7.48 9.16
N LEU A 75 19.36 -6.78 8.97
CA LEU A 75 19.62 -5.51 9.67
C LEU A 75 18.71 -4.39 9.14
N SER A 76 18.44 -4.41 7.83
CA SER A 76 17.55 -3.44 7.19
C SER A 76 16.15 -3.54 7.75
N ASP A 77 15.64 -4.76 7.92
CA ASP A 77 14.35 -5.02 8.52
C ASP A 77 14.34 -4.72 10.02
N GLU A 78 15.42 -5.07 10.75
CA GLU A 78 15.58 -4.69 12.17
C GLU A 78 15.45 -3.17 12.33
N GLY A 79 16.11 -2.40 11.46
CA GLY A 79 16.00 -0.94 11.44
C GLY A 79 14.57 -0.45 11.19
N TYR A 80 13.81 -1.11 10.33
CA TYR A 80 12.42 -0.72 10.04
C TYR A 80 11.51 -1.01 11.23
N ILE A 81 11.68 -2.17 11.89
CA ILE A 81 10.98 -2.49 13.13
C ILE A 81 11.32 -1.51 14.25
N LEU A 82 12.59 -1.09 14.37
CA LEU A 82 13.00 -0.05 15.33
C LEU A 82 12.27 1.28 15.06
N ILE A 83 12.06 1.66 13.79
CA ILE A 83 11.25 2.84 13.43
C ILE A 83 9.80 2.64 13.89
N LEU A 84 9.17 1.49 13.62
CA LEU A 84 7.79 1.20 14.03
C LEU A 84 7.62 1.21 15.57
N LEU A 85 8.66 0.81 16.30
CA LEU A 85 8.72 0.87 17.78
C LEU A 85 9.00 2.27 18.34
N GLY A 86 9.25 3.28 17.49
CA GLY A 86 9.60 4.62 17.93
C GLY A 86 11.06 4.79 18.37
N ARG A 87 11.92 3.78 18.15
CA ARG A 87 13.35 3.77 18.52
C ARG A 87 14.19 4.40 17.40
N TYR A 88 13.87 5.65 17.05
CA TYR A 88 14.40 6.30 15.84
C TYR A 88 15.93 6.46 15.86
N GLN A 89 16.54 6.79 17.01
CA GLN A 89 17.98 6.96 17.09
C GLN A 89 18.73 5.63 16.90
N GLU A 90 18.22 4.54 17.47
CA GLU A 90 18.78 3.19 17.26
C GLU A 90 18.68 2.78 15.79
N ALA A 91 17.55 3.06 15.14
CA ALA A 91 17.38 2.82 13.71
C ALA A 91 18.39 3.62 12.87
N ILE A 92 18.59 4.91 13.17
CA ILE A 92 19.56 5.76 12.48
C ILE A 92 20.98 5.20 12.61
N ASP A 93 21.38 4.81 13.82
CA ASP A 93 22.73 4.27 14.07
C ASP A 93 22.93 2.94 13.35
N LEU A 94 21.90 2.08 13.34
CA LEU A 94 21.91 0.82 12.61
C LEU A 94 22.01 1.03 11.10
N TYR A 95 21.19 1.90 10.52
CA TYR A 95 21.23 2.19 9.09
C TYR A 95 22.53 2.89 8.66
N ARG A 96 23.12 3.73 9.51
CA ARG A 96 24.46 4.29 9.23
C ARG A 96 25.52 3.20 9.18
N ARG A 97 25.42 2.18 10.03
CA ARG A 97 26.29 1.00 9.95
C ARG A 97 26.04 0.20 8.66
N ILE A 98 24.78 0.03 8.26
CA ILE A 98 24.42 -0.61 6.99
C ILE A 98 25.04 0.15 5.81
N GLU A 99 24.98 1.48 5.79
CA GLU A 99 25.57 2.30 4.73
C GLU A 99 27.10 2.14 4.65
N ILE A 100 27.78 1.92 5.79
CA ILE A 100 29.22 1.60 5.80
C ILE A 100 29.50 0.19 5.24
N LEU A 101 28.66 -0.79 5.58
CA LEU A 101 28.83 -2.18 5.15
C LEU A 101 28.46 -2.37 3.67
N GLN A 102 27.42 -1.70 3.22
CA GLN A 102 26.87 -1.81 1.87
C GLN A 102 26.35 -0.43 1.42
N PRO A 103 27.25 0.44 0.92
CA PRO A 103 26.89 1.80 0.54
C PRO A 103 25.97 1.84 -0.68
N GLY A 104 25.21 2.94 -0.81
CA GLY A 104 24.42 3.22 -2.01
C GLY A 104 23.13 2.40 -2.13
N ARG A 105 22.57 1.91 -1.02
CA ARG A 105 21.24 1.29 -1.01
C ARG A 105 20.18 2.37 -0.85
N TYR A 106 19.26 2.50 -1.82
CA TYR A 106 18.19 3.51 -1.74
C TYR A 106 17.32 3.31 -0.49
N SER A 107 17.01 2.06 -0.11
CA SER A 107 16.19 1.73 1.06
C SER A 107 16.88 2.16 2.37
N THR A 108 18.20 2.01 2.46
CA THR A 108 18.98 2.49 3.62
C THR A 108 18.93 4.01 3.71
N ALA A 109 19.20 4.71 2.61
CA ALA A 109 19.11 6.17 2.58
C ALA A 109 17.69 6.67 2.92
N SER A 110 16.66 6.02 2.37
CA SER A 110 15.26 6.39 2.62
C SER A 110 14.88 6.20 4.08
N ASN A 111 15.24 5.06 4.69
CA ASN A 111 14.89 4.78 6.08
C ASN A 111 15.65 5.67 7.08
N ILE A 112 16.90 6.05 6.78
CA ILE A 112 17.58 7.12 7.54
C ILE A 112 16.79 8.43 7.44
N GLY A 113 16.35 8.80 6.24
CA GLY A 113 15.55 10.00 6.01
C GLY A 113 14.24 9.99 6.80
N THR A 114 13.48 8.90 6.74
CA THR A 114 12.24 8.69 7.51
C THR A 114 12.49 8.76 9.01
N ALA A 115 13.51 8.09 9.53
CA ALA A 115 13.84 8.14 10.96
C ALA A 115 14.23 9.56 11.42
N TYR A 116 14.98 10.31 10.60
CA TYR A 116 15.27 11.72 10.88
C TYR A 116 14.04 12.61 10.85
N GLU A 117 13.09 12.34 9.96
CA GLU A 117 11.83 13.07 9.95
C GLU A 117 11.05 12.83 11.24
N LEU A 118 10.94 11.58 11.67
CA LEU A 118 10.17 11.17 12.84
C LEU A 118 10.77 11.68 14.16
N ILE A 119 12.08 11.87 14.24
CA ILE A 119 12.73 12.54 15.38
C ILE A 119 12.67 14.09 15.28
N GLY A 120 12.12 14.63 14.19
CA GLY A 120 11.92 16.07 13.98
C GLY A 120 13.07 16.80 13.29
N ASN A 121 14.14 16.10 12.90
CA ASN A 121 15.26 16.68 12.16
C ASN A 121 15.00 16.70 10.65
N ASN A 122 14.08 17.58 10.23
CA ASN A 122 13.64 17.67 8.83
C ASN A 122 14.76 18.01 7.84
N LYS A 123 15.83 18.70 8.27
CA LYS A 123 16.96 19.06 7.40
C LYS A 123 17.79 17.84 7.00
N GLU A 124 18.15 16.99 7.97
CA GLU A 124 18.85 15.74 7.66
C GLU A 124 17.92 14.76 6.94
N ALA A 125 16.63 14.71 7.32
CA ALA A 125 15.64 13.93 6.60
C ALA A 125 15.64 14.27 5.11
N LEU A 126 15.56 15.56 4.77
CA LEU A 126 15.54 16.02 3.38
C LEU A 126 16.79 15.58 2.62
N LYS A 127 17.98 15.74 3.23
CA LYS A 127 19.25 15.33 2.62
C LYS A 127 19.28 13.83 2.29
N TRP A 128 18.80 12.99 3.20
CA TRP A 128 18.80 11.54 3.02
C TRP A 128 17.74 11.05 2.03
N ILE A 129 16.53 11.63 2.06
CA ILE A 129 15.50 11.34 1.05
C ILE A 129 15.98 11.79 -0.35
N GLU A 130 16.57 12.97 -0.49
CA GLU A 130 17.15 13.40 -1.77
C GLU A 130 18.28 12.49 -2.25
N THR A 131 19.02 11.87 -1.32
CA THR A 131 20.03 10.87 -1.64
C THR A 131 19.39 9.57 -2.13
N ALA A 132 18.34 9.08 -1.45
CA ALA A 132 17.59 7.91 -1.88
C ALA A 132 17.02 8.06 -3.30
N VAL A 133 16.44 9.22 -3.61
CA VAL A 133 15.91 9.53 -4.95
C VAL A 133 17.00 9.60 -6.02
N LYS A 134 18.21 10.08 -5.67
CA LYS A 134 19.35 10.06 -6.61
C LYS A 134 19.84 8.64 -6.91
N ILE A 135 19.78 7.75 -5.93
CA ILE A 135 20.17 6.34 -6.08
C ILE A 135 19.14 5.59 -6.93
N GLU A 136 17.86 5.70 -6.57
CA GLU A 136 16.76 5.03 -7.26
C GLU A 136 15.56 5.97 -7.47
N PRO A 137 15.50 6.67 -8.61
CA PRO A 137 14.42 7.61 -8.91
C PRO A 137 13.04 6.98 -9.07
N HIS A 138 12.97 5.66 -9.25
CA HIS A 138 11.72 4.93 -9.45
C HIS A 138 11.20 4.23 -8.18
N SER A 139 11.91 4.37 -7.05
CA SER A 139 11.48 3.86 -5.75
C SER A 139 10.11 4.42 -5.34
N HIS A 140 9.41 3.68 -4.48
CA HIS A 140 8.14 4.12 -3.87
C HIS A 140 7.12 4.63 -4.90
N LEU A 141 6.97 3.91 -6.02
CA LEU A 141 6.05 4.30 -7.11
C LEU A 141 6.32 5.71 -7.68
N LYS A 142 7.58 6.15 -7.69
CA LYS A 142 8.00 7.50 -8.12
C LYS A 142 7.38 8.63 -7.29
N SER A 143 7.00 8.37 -6.04
CA SER A 143 6.24 9.33 -5.20
C SER A 143 7.10 10.18 -4.25
N GLU A 144 8.40 9.91 -4.13
CA GLU A 144 9.32 10.57 -3.19
C GLU A 144 9.43 12.10 -3.36
N TRP A 145 9.11 12.64 -4.52
CA TRP A 145 9.05 14.09 -4.71
C TRP A 145 8.01 14.75 -3.78
N ILE A 146 6.94 14.03 -3.40
CA ILE A 146 5.96 14.49 -2.41
C ILE A 146 6.60 14.52 -1.02
N HIS A 147 7.36 13.48 -0.64
CA HIS A 147 8.08 13.44 0.65
C HIS A 147 9.07 14.61 0.76
N ILE A 148 9.84 14.86 -0.30
CA ILE A 148 10.74 16.02 -0.41
C ILE A 148 9.98 17.33 -0.21
N ASN A 149 8.82 17.50 -0.84
CA ASN A 149 8.01 18.70 -0.71
C ASN A 149 7.42 18.86 0.69
N ILE A 150 6.98 17.78 1.33
CA ILE A 150 6.56 17.76 2.73
C ILE A 150 7.69 18.27 3.64
N LEU A 151 8.91 17.74 3.46
CA LEU A 151 10.08 18.14 4.25
C LEU A 151 10.44 19.60 4.02
N LYS A 152 10.42 20.07 2.76
CA LYS A 152 10.61 21.49 2.42
C LYS A 152 9.55 22.38 3.06
N ALA A 153 8.29 21.97 3.05
CA ALA A 153 7.19 22.69 3.71
C ALA A 153 7.40 22.77 5.22
N LYS A 154 7.77 21.66 5.87
CA LYS A 154 8.12 21.64 7.31
C LYS A 154 9.30 22.55 7.65
N ILE A 155 10.36 22.55 6.82
CA ILE A 155 11.53 23.41 7.02
C ILE A 155 11.18 24.89 6.83
N SER A 156 10.27 25.21 5.91
CA SER A 156 9.91 26.59 5.60
C SER A 156 9.26 27.34 6.76
N GLY A 157 8.70 26.63 7.74
CA GLY A 157 7.99 27.23 8.88
C GLY A 157 6.71 27.97 8.51
N LYS A 158 6.17 27.76 7.30
CA LYS A 158 4.89 28.36 6.89
C LYS A 158 3.77 27.94 7.84
N SER A 159 2.92 28.89 8.22
CA SER A 159 1.74 28.64 9.06
C SER A 159 0.64 27.88 8.34
N PHE A 160 0.64 27.90 7.01
CA PHE A 160 -0.29 27.18 6.16
C PHE A 160 0.47 26.49 5.03
N ILE A 161 0.13 25.22 4.78
CA ILE A 161 0.71 24.37 3.76
C ILE A 161 -0.41 23.98 2.79
N SER A 162 -0.25 24.32 1.52
CA SER A 162 -1.27 24.13 0.47
C SER A 162 -1.01 22.91 -0.41
N SER A 163 -2.01 22.54 -1.24
CA SER A 163 -1.85 21.56 -2.31
C SER A 163 -0.66 21.90 -3.23
N THR A 164 -0.46 23.18 -3.56
CA THR A 164 0.66 23.61 -4.41
C THR A 164 2.01 23.39 -3.73
N ASP A 165 2.11 23.59 -2.41
CA ASP A 165 3.35 23.34 -1.67
C ASP A 165 3.71 21.85 -1.62
N LEU A 166 2.71 20.97 -1.54
CA LEU A 166 2.91 19.53 -1.37
C LEU A 166 3.01 18.77 -2.69
N ILE A 167 2.07 19.02 -3.59
CA ILE A 167 1.89 18.25 -4.83
C ILE A 167 2.02 19.10 -6.10
N GLY A 168 2.27 20.42 -5.98
CA GLY A 168 2.43 21.30 -7.13
C GLY A 168 1.16 21.45 -7.98
N LYS A 169 -0.01 21.09 -7.44
CA LYS A 169 -1.32 21.18 -8.11
C LYS A 169 -2.28 22.04 -7.29
N ASP A 170 -3.15 22.74 -8.01
CA ASP A 170 -4.28 23.47 -7.45
C ASP A 170 -5.57 22.93 -8.07
N PHE A 171 -6.49 22.48 -7.21
CA PHE A 171 -7.81 21.98 -7.62
C PHE A 171 -8.91 23.05 -7.56
N GLY A 172 -8.53 24.30 -7.32
CA GLY A 172 -9.41 25.45 -7.15
C GLY A 172 -10.14 25.48 -5.82
N ASN A 173 -10.85 26.58 -5.57
CA ASN A 173 -11.65 26.83 -4.35
C ASN A 173 -13.17 26.75 -4.58
N GLY A 174 -13.59 26.37 -5.80
CA GLY A 174 -15.00 26.21 -6.15
C GLY A 174 -15.63 24.94 -5.56
N LYS A 175 -16.96 24.83 -5.72
CA LYS A 175 -17.75 23.69 -5.23
C LYS A 175 -17.21 22.35 -5.73
N ALA A 176 -16.94 22.22 -7.03
CA ALA A 176 -16.30 21.05 -7.60
C ALA A 176 -14.80 21.33 -7.84
N PRO A 177 -13.91 20.34 -7.63
CA PRO A 177 -12.51 20.46 -8.03
C PRO A 177 -12.39 20.60 -9.55
N LYS A 178 -11.31 21.24 -10.00
CA LYS A 178 -10.94 21.37 -11.41
C LYS A 178 -9.47 21.02 -11.59
N SER A 179 -9.12 20.48 -12.76
CA SER A 179 -7.74 20.20 -13.11
C SER A 179 -7.59 20.19 -14.63
N THR A 180 -6.38 20.50 -15.12
CA THR A 180 -6.00 20.32 -16.53
C THR A 180 -5.30 18.99 -16.78
N LEU A 181 -5.08 18.18 -15.74
CA LEU A 181 -4.44 16.87 -15.85
C LEU A 181 -5.31 15.90 -16.65
N SER A 182 -4.65 15.02 -17.41
CA SER A 182 -5.33 13.89 -18.04
C SER A 182 -5.83 12.89 -16.99
N LYS A 183 -6.68 11.94 -17.40
CA LYS A 183 -7.12 10.87 -16.48
C LYS A 183 -5.97 10.00 -16.01
N ASP A 184 -5.00 9.72 -16.88
CA ASP A 184 -3.83 8.90 -16.55
C ASP A 184 -2.91 9.63 -15.56
N ASP A 185 -2.71 10.95 -15.75
CA ASP A 185 -1.94 11.75 -14.80
C ASP A 185 -2.64 11.86 -13.44
N LEU A 186 -3.98 11.94 -13.42
CA LEU A 186 -4.75 11.92 -12.18
C LEU A 186 -4.62 10.57 -11.47
N GLN A 187 -4.69 9.46 -12.21
CA GLN A 187 -4.49 8.12 -11.64
C GLN A 187 -3.08 7.96 -11.06
N LEU A 188 -2.04 8.39 -11.80
CA LEU A 188 -0.67 8.35 -11.31
C LEU A 188 -0.50 9.18 -10.04
N LEU A 189 -1.01 10.42 -10.03
CA LEU A 189 -0.95 11.28 -8.85
C LEU A 189 -1.73 10.69 -7.67
N LYS A 190 -2.89 10.07 -7.93
CA LYS A 190 -3.67 9.35 -6.92
C LYS A 190 -2.83 8.26 -6.25
N MET A 191 -2.17 7.41 -7.04
CA MET A 191 -1.31 6.33 -6.53
C MET A 191 -0.13 6.87 -5.72
N GLN A 192 0.51 7.94 -6.19
CA GLN A 192 1.64 8.55 -5.49
C GLN A 192 1.23 9.17 -4.14
N ILE A 193 0.11 9.89 -4.11
CA ILE A 193 -0.42 10.44 -2.86
C ILE A 193 -0.86 9.33 -1.92
N PHE A 194 -1.53 8.30 -2.43
CA PHE A 194 -1.97 7.15 -1.63
C PHE A 194 -0.77 6.48 -0.95
N TYR A 195 0.27 6.15 -1.70
CA TYR A 195 1.47 5.50 -1.19
C TYR A 195 2.10 6.31 -0.05
N GLN A 196 2.35 7.60 -0.29
CA GLN A 196 2.98 8.49 0.68
C GLN A 196 2.12 8.74 1.92
N LEU A 197 0.79 8.78 1.76
CA LEU A 197 -0.14 8.85 2.89
C LEU A 197 -0.15 7.55 3.68
N ASN A 198 -0.15 6.39 3.02
CA ASN A 198 -0.22 5.10 3.71
C ASN A 198 1.02 4.88 4.58
N GLU A 199 2.21 5.11 4.04
CA GLU A 199 3.46 5.10 4.82
C GLU A 199 3.38 6.06 6.02
N ARG A 200 2.97 7.31 5.79
CA ARG A 200 2.93 8.35 6.81
C ARG A 200 1.90 8.11 7.92
N MET A 201 0.70 7.65 7.57
CA MET A 201 -0.41 7.43 8.51
C MET A 201 -0.17 6.26 9.47
N THR A 202 0.79 5.39 9.13
CA THR A 202 1.35 4.39 10.06
C THR A 202 1.87 5.06 11.33
N PHE A 203 2.64 6.15 11.17
CA PHE A 203 3.33 6.84 12.27
C PHE A 203 2.58 8.07 12.80
N VAL A 204 1.88 8.80 11.93
CA VAL A 204 1.25 10.08 12.26
C VAL A 204 -0.23 9.89 12.55
N LYS A 205 -0.66 10.27 13.76
CA LYS A 205 -2.08 10.23 14.17
C LYS A 205 -2.72 11.62 14.06
N PRO A 206 -4.06 11.70 13.91
CA PRO A 206 -4.77 12.97 13.95
C PRO A 206 -4.49 13.78 15.24
N LYS A 207 -4.32 15.09 15.19
CA LYS A 207 -4.43 15.98 14.01
C LYS A 207 -3.05 16.22 13.36
N ASP A 208 -3.01 16.26 12.04
CA ASP A 208 -1.82 16.64 11.27
C ASP A 208 -2.26 17.39 9.99
N PRO A 209 -1.87 18.67 9.81
CA PRO A 209 -2.36 19.50 8.72
C PRO A 209 -1.85 19.05 7.35
N ILE A 210 -0.68 18.42 7.27
CA ILE A 210 -0.11 17.93 6.00
C ILE A 210 -0.87 16.69 5.54
N VAL A 211 -1.09 15.74 6.45
CA VAL A 211 -1.92 14.55 6.18
C VAL A 211 -3.35 14.98 5.83
N ALA A 212 -3.92 15.93 6.56
CA ALA A 212 -5.25 16.45 6.29
C ALA A 212 -5.37 17.07 4.88
N GLN A 213 -4.36 17.84 4.47
CA GLN A 213 -4.31 18.47 3.16
C GLN A 213 -4.15 17.44 2.04
N LEU A 214 -3.25 16.46 2.17
CA LEU A 214 -3.07 15.40 1.18
C LEU A 214 -4.31 14.50 1.03
N LEU A 215 -5.00 14.17 2.13
CA LEU A 215 -6.27 13.43 2.08
C LEU A 215 -7.36 14.24 1.36
N PHE A 216 -7.38 15.55 1.54
CA PHE A 216 -8.29 16.42 0.78
C PHE A 216 -7.95 16.44 -0.70
N ASP A 217 -6.67 16.49 -1.05
CA ASP A 217 -6.20 16.41 -2.44
C ASP A 217 -6.54 15.06 -3.08
N LEU A 218 -6.40 13.96 -2.34
CA LEU A 218 -6.84 12.63 -2.78
C LEU A 218 -8.36 12.61 -3.06
N GLY A 219 -9.16 13.24 -2.19
CA GLY A 219 -10.61 13.37 -2.41
C GLY A 219 -10.96 14.22 -3.63
N ASN A 220 -10.16 15.25 -3.94
CA ASN A 220 -10.33 16.08 -5.13
C ASN A 220 -10.09 15.27 -6.40
N ILE A 221 -9.02 14.49 -6.42
CA ILE A 221 -8.66 13.61 -7.54
C ILE A 221 -9.76 12.55 -7.74
N ALA A 222 -10.20 11.89 -6.68
CA ALA A 222 -11.29 10.92 -6.74
C ALA A 222 -12.59 11.53 -7.31
N LEU A 223 -12.97 12.76 -6.91
CA LEU A 223 -14.11 13.46 -7.51
C LEU A 223 -13.93 13.73 -9.01
N LEU A 224 -12.75 14.19 -9.44
CA LEU A 224 -12.43 14.43 -10.86
C LEU A 224 -12.51 13.15 -11.69
N MET A 225 -12.21 12.00 -11.07
CA MET A 225 -12.29 10.68 -11.66
C MET A 225 -13.67 10.03 -11.54
N ASN A 226 -14.68 10.76 -11.02
CA ASN A 226 -16.04 10.28 -10.75
C ASN A 226 -16.11 9.12 -9.73
N GLN A 227 -15.11 8.98 -8.86
CA GLN A 227 -15.02 8.02 -7.75
C GLN A 227 -15.58 8.66 -6.47
N LYS A 228 -16.89 8.87 -6.44
CA LYS A 228 -17.53 9.66 -5.37
C LYS A 228 -17.44 9.02 -3.98
N TYR A 229 -17.43 7.69 -3.91
CA TYR A 229 -17.28 6.95 -2.65
C TYR A 229 -15.91 7.20 -2.01
N ASP A 230 -14.84 7.00 -2.78
CA ASP A 230 -13.46 7.22 -2.34
C ASP A 230 -13.23 8.69 -2.00
N ALA A 231 -13.84 9.60 -2.78
CA ALA A 231 -13.79 11.02 -2.48
C ALA A 231 -14.39 11.35 -1.11
N GLU A 232 -15.58 10.83 -0.81
CA GLU A 232 -16.22 11.06 0.49
C GLU A 232 -15.40 10.50 1.65
N LYS A 233 -14.91 9.26 1.52
CA LYS A 233 -14.01 8.65 2.51
C LYS A 233 -12.76 9.50 2.74
N SER A 234 -12.12 9.95 1.66
CA SER A 234 -10.92 10.79 1.73
C SER A 234 -11.21 12.13 2.42
N TYR A 235 -12.33 12.79 2.11
CA TYR A 235 -12.74 14.02 2.79
C TYR A 235 -13.07 13.83 4.27
N LEU A 236 -13.70 12.70 4.63
CA LEU A 236 -13.96 12.36 6.02
C LEU A 236 -12.66 12.14 6.80
N GLN A 237 -11.67 11.48 6.19
CA GLN A 237 -10.32 11.35 6.76
C GLN A 237 -9.64 12.71 6.87
N ALA A 238 -9.67 13.55 5.84
CA ALA A 238 -9.12 14.91 5.88
C ALA A 238 -9.70 15.71 7.06
N LYS A 239 -11.02 15.64 7.26
CA LYS A 239 -11.70 16.24 8.40
C LYS A 239 -11.23 15.66 9.74
N LYS A 240 -11.08 14.32 9.84
CA LYS A 240 -10.56 13.64 11.03
C LYS A 240 -9.16 14.15 11.40
N TYR A 241 -8.30 14.37 10.40
CA TYR A 241 -6.95 14.92 10.58
C TYR A 241 -6.92 16.43 10.85
N GLY A 242 -8.08 17.10 10.85
CA GLY A 242 -8.24 18.48 11.30
C GLY A 242 -8.43 19.50 10.20
N LEU A 243 -8.62 19.10 8.93
CA LEU A 243 -8.96 20.05 7.88
C LEU A 243 -10.40 20.54 8.06
N GLU A 244 -10.55 21.84 8.25
CA GLU A 244 -11.85 22.50 8.30
C GLU A 244 -11.82 23.77 7.44
N ASN A 245 -12.50 23.72 6.29
CA ASN A 245 -12.71 24.91 5.47
C ASN A 245 -14.06 24.82 4.71
N PRO A 246 -14.58 25.94 4.16
CA PRO A 246 -15.84 25.94 3.42
C PRO A 246 -15.81 25.06 2.15
N VAL A 247 -14.66 24.94 1.49
CA VAL A 247 -14.51 24.16 0.24
C VAL A 247 -14.72 22.67 0.51
N LEU A 248 -14.12 22.14 1.58
CA LEU A 248 -14.32 20.76 2.05
C LEU A 248 -15.80 20.46 2.27
N LYS A 249 -16.53 21.35 2.96
CA LYS A 249 -17.97 21.17 3.23
C LYS A 249 -18.78 21.07 1.93
N GLU A 250 -18.50 21.91 0.94
CA GLU A 250 -19.19 21.86 -0.36
C GLU A 250 -18.83 20.59 -1.15
N ARG A 251 -17.57 20.16 -1.16
CA ARG A 251 -17.14 18.94 -1.87
C ARG A 251 -17.69 17.66 -1.24
N MET A 252 -17.78 17.61 0.09
CA MET A 252 -18.45 16.51 0.79
C MET A 252 -19.95 16.41 0.44
N LYS A 253 -20.65 17.53 0.23
CA LYS A 253 -22.05 17.50 -0.25
C LYS A 253 -22.14 16.91 -1.66
N LEU A 254 -21.19 17.21 -2.55
CA LEU A 254 -21.16 16.67 -3.91
C LEU A 254 -20.88 15.17 -3.96
N SER A 255 -20.03 14.65 -3.07
CA SER A 255 -19.73 13.22 -2.97
C SER A 255 -20.87 12.43 -2.32
N SER A 256 -21.44 12.95 -1.22
CA SER A 256 -22.45 12.27 -0.39
C SER A 256 -23.85 12.11 -1.01
N GLN A 257 -24.23 12.94 -2.00
CA GLN A 257 -25.53 12.83 -2.70
C GLN A 257 -25.77 11.47 -3.38
N THR A 258 -24.74 10.63 -3.50
CA THR A 258 -24.81 9.32 -4.15
C THR A 258 -24.97 8.16 -3.15
N LEU A 259 -24.42 8.28 -1.93
CA LEU A 259 -24.57 7.27 -0.88
C LEU A 259 -26.03 7.07 -0.43
N VAL A 260 -26.88 8.09 -0.53
CA VAL A 260 -28.32 7.96 -0.21
C VAL A 260 -29.05 7.13 -1.27
N LYS A 261 -28.55 7.06 -2.51
CA LYS A 261 -29.08 6.16 -3.54
C LYS A 261 -28.60 4.72 -3.33
N ASP A 262 -27.35 4.52 -2.93
CA ASP A 262 -26.79 3.16 -2.71
C ASP A 262 -27.11 2.57 -1.33
N LYS A 263 -27.37 3.37 -0.29
CA LYS A 263 -27.83 2.88 1.03
C LYS A 263 -29.17 2.15 0.99
N LYS A 264 -30.01 2.39 -0.03
CA LYS A 264 -31.22 1.55 -0.25
C LYS A 264 -30.89 0.12 -0.72
N ARG A 265 -29.63 -0.16 -1.06
CA ARG A 265 -29.13 -1.46 -1.52
C ARG A 265 -28.16 -2.17 -0.57
N ILE A 266 -27.72 -1.54 0.53
CA ILE A 266 -26.77 -2.17 1.45
C ILE A 266 -27.53 -2.78 2.64
N PRO A 267 -27.61 -4.12 2.79
CA PRO A 267 -28.15 -4.71 4.00
C PRO A 267 -27.20 -4.44 5.18
N GLY A 268 -27.78 -4.12 6.34
CA GLY A 268 -27.06 -4.06 7.60
C GLY A 268 -26.41 -5.40 7.93
N ASN A 269 -25.21 -5.34 8.51
CA ASN A 269 -24.22 -6.40 8.68
C ASN A 269 -23.31 -6.60 7.46
N LEU A 270 -22.25 -5.78 7.40
CA LEU A 270 -21.00 -6.14 6.73
C LEU A 270 -20.33 -7.28 7.51
N LYS A 271 -20.88 -8.50 7.42
CA LYS A 271 -20.01 -9.63 7.18
C LYS A 271 -19.51 -9.42 5.76
N VAL A 272 -18.20 -9.23 5.61
CA VAL A 272 -17.53 -9.23 4.30
C VAL A 272 -18.02 -10.49 3.60
N ALA A 273 -18.90 -10.33 2.61
CA ALA A 273 -19.11 -11.39 1.66
C ALA A 273 -17.77 -11.51 0.96
N GLU A 274 -17.02 -12.57 1.25
CA GLU A 274 -16.13 -13.12 0.25
C GLU A 274 -16.98 -13.14 -1.03
N GLU A 275 -16.62 -12.34 -2.04
CA GLU A 275 -17.24 -12.48 -3.34
C GLU A 275 -16.86 -13.87 -3.84
N PHE A 276 -17.69 -14.84 -3.45
CA PHE A 276 -17.61 -16.22 -3.85
C PHE A 276 -17.67 -16.19 -5.36
N ASN A 277 -16.53 -16.39 -6.01
CA ASN A 277 -16.43 -16.41 -7.46
C ASN A 277 -17.09 -17.70 -7.96
N TRP A 278 -18.43 -17.69 -7.97
CA TRP A 278 -19.27 -18.80 -8.39
C TRP A 278 -18.93 -19.23 -9.81
N ILE A 279 -18.47 -18.30 -10.64
CA ILE A 279 -18.00 -18.61 -12.00
C ILE A 279 -16.77 -19.51 -11.93
N SER A 280 -15.75 -19.16 -11.14
CA SER A 280 -14.56 -20.00 -10.96
C SER A 280 -14.89 -21.35 -10.33
N ILE A 281 -15.79 -21.40 -9.32
CA ILE A 281 -16.21 -22.66 -8.70
C ILE A 281 -16.99 -23.52 -9.69
N MET A 282 -17.90 -22.92 -10.48
CA MET A 282 -18.62 -23.61 -11.53
C MET A 282 -17.68 -24.17 -12.59
N PHE A 283 -16.65 -23.42 -13.01
CA PHE A 283 -15.63 -23.92 -13.93
C PHE A 283 -14.82 -25.07 -13.32
N SER A 284 -14.42 -24.98 -12.04
CA SER A 284 -13.71 -26.06 -11.35
C SER A 284 -14.55 -27.32 -11.17
N VAL A 285 -15.82 -27.17 -10.77
CA VAL A 285 -16.78 -28.28 -10.63
C VAL A 285 -17.07 -28.91 -11.98
N LEU A 286 -17.30 -28.10 -13.02
CA LEU A 286 -17.52 -28.59 -14.38
C LEU A 286 -16.28 -29.31 -14.93
N SER A 287 -15.08 -28.79 -14.66
CA SER A 287 -13.81 -29.42 -15.02
C SER A 287 -13.62 -30.77 -14.32
N LEU A 288 -13.97 -30.86 -13.03
CA LEU A 288 -13.96 -32.13 -12.27
C LEU A 288 -14.98 -33.13 -12.80
N ILE A 289 -16.20 -32.72 -13.14
CA ILE A 289 -17.23 -33.59 -13.71
C ILE A 289 -16.82 -34.09 -15.09
N ILE A 290 -16.30 -33.21 -15.95
CA ILE A 290 -15.79 -33.58 -17.28
C ILE A 290 -14.61 -34.55 -17.15
N SER A 291 -13.66 -34.26 -16.24
CA SER A 291 -12.52 -35.14 -15.97
C SER A 291 -12.97 -36.51 -15.45
N GLY A 292 -13.91 -36.55 -14.51
CA GLY A 292 -14.51 -37.78 -14.00
C GLY A 292 -15.23 -38.58 -15.09
N PHE A 293 -15.98 -37.92 -15.98
CA PHE A 293 -16.65 -38.56 -17.10
C PHE A 293 -15.67 -39.13 -18.13
N ILE A 294 -14.59 -38.40 -18.42
CA ILE A 294 -13.51 -38.88 -19.30
C ILE A 294 -12.83 -40.11 -18.69
N ILE A 295 -12.46 -40.06 -17.40
CA ILE A 295 -11.89 -41.20 -16.68
C ILE A 295 -12.85 -42.39 -16.73
N PHE A 296 -14.12 -42.20 -16.41
CA PHE A 296 -15.12 -43.26 -16.44
C PHE A 296 -15.29 -43.88 -17.84
N LYS A 297 -15.40 -43.06 -18.88
CA LYS A 297 -15.61 -43.50 -20.27
C LYS A 297 -14.40 -44.26 -20.83
N PHE A 298 -13.19 -43.88 -20.41
CA PHE A 298 -11.94 -44.49 -20.89
C PHE A 298 -11.26 -45.41 -19.87
N ARG A 299 -11.89 -45.71 -18.73
CA ARG A 299 -11.31 -46.51 -17.63
C ARG A 299 -10.70 -47.84 -18.08
N LYS A 300 -11.35 -48.56 -19.00
CA LYS A 300 -10.85 -49.83 -19.54
C LYS A 300 -9.57 -49.70 -20.37
N LYS A 301 -9.28 -48.51 -20.94
CA LYS A 301 -8.03 -48.21 -21.66
C LYS A 301 -6.97 -47.58 -20.77
N ILE A 302 -7.39 -46.91 -19.70
CA ILE A 302 -6.50 -46.25 -18.73
C ILE A 302 -5.95 -47.28 -17.73
N PHE A 303 -6.79 -48.20 -17.24
CA PHE A 303 -6.45 -49.19 -16.22
C PHE A 303 -6.23 -50.61 -16.79
N SER A 304 -5.95 -50.75 -18.09
CA SER A 304 -5.73 -52.04 -18.76
C SER A 304 -4.45 -52.79 -18.34
N TRP A 305 -3.84 -52.39 -17.22
CA TRP A 305 -2.62 -52.96 -16.64
C TRP A 305 -2.90 -53.74 -15.34
N PHE A 306 -4.17 -53.83 -14.92
CA PHE A 306 -4.60 -54.49 -13.68
C PHE A 306 -5.51 -55.71 -13.89
N GLU A 307 -5.60 -56.23 -15.12
CA GLU A 307 -6.20 -57.54 -15.43
C GLU A 307 -5.13 -58.47 -16.02
#